data_AF-A0A6A5S7T3-F1
#
_entry.id   AF-A0A6A5S7T3-F1
#
_cell.length_a   1.000
_cell.length_b   1.000
_cell.length_c   1.000
_cell.angle_alpha   90.00
_cell.angle_beta   90.00
_cell.angle_gamma   90.00
#
_symmetry.space_group_name_H-M   'P 1'
#
loop_
_entity.id
_entity.type
_entity.pdbx_description
1 polymer ?
#
loop_
_entity_poly.entity_id
_entity_poly.type
_entity_poly.pdbx_seq_one_letter_code
_entity_poly.pdbx_strand_id
1 'polypeptide(L)'
;MAVRFSMDWAWKELIPFLMTVFRNEPGYKGWQHGDWERDVLFATEDHEGIPFYEDFLSTIEQLRLRLFNPSILSIAEYKKFSDVKEGGVQHCIRIFVRHAIYHGVYELYSLGSEASRDFPRAHAPDAGVGASHQRCQGQVKKKPLQGQPDLQDISAPQPNLD
;
A
#
# COMPACT_ATOMS: atom_id res chain seq x y z
N MET A 1 5.02 8.95 22.73
CA MET A 1 3.69 9.55 22.94
C MET A 1 2.74 8.80 22.04
N ALA A 2 1.74 8.09 22.57
CA ALA A 2 0.75 7.43 21.73
C ALA A 2 -0.17 8.50 21.14
N VAL A 3 -0.18 8.62 19.81
CA VAL A 3 -1.11 9.51 19.12
C VAL A 3 -2.50 8.88 19.30
N ARG A 4 -3.40 9.61 19.98
CA ARG A 4 -4.80 9.17 20.08
C ARG A 4 -5.43 9.31 18.71
N PHE A 5 -6.04 8.25 18.22
CA PHE A 5 -6.92 8.28 17.06
C PHE A 5 -7.98 9.39 17.23
N SER A 6 -8.23 10.16 16.17
CA SER A 6 -9.18 11.27 16.18
C SER A 6 -10.36 10.96 15.28
N MET A 7 -11.57 10.94 15.85
CA MET A 7 -12.80 10.83 15.08
C MET A 7 -13.05 12.05 14.16
N ASP A 8 -12.53 13.23 14.52
CA ASP A 8 -12.61 14.41 13.65
C ASP A 8 -11.86 14.19 12.33
N TRP A 9 -10.70 13.51 12.38
CA TRP A 9 -9.99 13.11 11.16
C TRP A 9 -10.80 12.06 10.39
N ALA A 10 -11.35 11.06 11.07
CA ALA A 10 -12.13 10.01 10.42
C ALA A 10 -13.33 10.58 9.66
N TRP A 11 -14.05 11.55 10.26
CA TRP A 11 -15.18 12.23 9.63
C TRP A 11 -14.79 13.06 8.41
N LYS A 12 -13.59 13.68 8.41
CA LYS A 12 -13.13 14.53 7.31
C LYS A 12 -12.48 13.74 6.17
N GLU A 13 -11.75 12.68 6.52
CA GLU A 13 -10.89 11.97 5.58
C GLU A 13 -11.36 10.54 5.34
N LEU A 14 -11.38 9.70 6.38
CA LEU A 14 -11.58 8.26 6.22
C LEU A 14 -13.00 7.90 5.77
N ILE A 15 -14.03 8.41 6.42
CA ILE A 15 -15.42 8.06 6.11
C ILE A 15 -15.82 8.52 4.70
N PRO A 16 -15.56 9.79 4.28
CA PRO A 16 -15.81 10.21 2.90
C PRO A 16 -15.05 9.37 1.88
N PHE A 17 -13.81 8.98 2.19
CA PHE A 17 -13.03 8.06 1.36
C PHE A 17 -13.71 6.70 1.21
N LEU A 18 -14.09 6.05 2.32
CA LEU A 18 -14.78 4.75 2.33
C LEU A 18 -16.11 4.80 1.57
N MET A 19 -16.91 5.85 1.81
CA MET A 19 -18.16 6.08 1.08
C MET A 19 -17.91 6.25 -0.42
N THR A 20 -16.77 6.80 -0.82
CA THR A 20 -16.46 6.98 -2.25
C THR A 20 -16.08 5.66 -2.91
N VAL A 21 -15.20 4.88 -2.28
CA VAL A 21 -14.64 3.66 -2.89
C VAL A 21 -15.52 2.43 -2.73
N PHE A 22 -16.33 2.34 -1.66
CA PHE A 22 -17.10 1.13 -1.31
C PHE A 22 -18.62 1.26 -1.42
N ARG A 23 -19.19 2.45 -1.69
CA ARG A 23 -20.67 2.64 -1.80
C ARG A 23 -21.39 1.69 -2.75
N ASN A 24 -20.70 1.18 -3.76
CA ASN A 24 -21.27 0.30 -4.77
C ASN A 24 -20.93 -1.17 -4.52
N GLU A 25 -20.14 -1.49 -3.48
CA GLU A 25 -19.83 -2.88 -3.15
C GLU A 25 -21.04 -3.58 -2.52
N PRO A 26 -21.26 -4.88 -2.83
CA PRO A 26 -22.30 -5.67 -2.18
C PRO A 26 -22.16 -5.64 -0.65
N GLY A 27 -23.28 -5.46 0.05
CA GLY A 27 -23.30 -5.36 1.52
C GLY A 27 -23.11 -3.96 2.09
N TYR A 28 -22.49 -3.04 1.32
CA TYR A 28 -22.28 -1.63 1.72
C TYR A 28 -23.18 -0.64 0.98
N LYS A 29 -23.93 -1.13 -0.01
CA LYS A 29 -24.90 -0.33 -0.74
C LYS A 29 -25.99 0.21 0.20
N GLY A 30 -26.04 1.53 0.35
CA GLY A 30 -27.01 2.23 1.19
C GLY A 30 -26.53 2.56 2.60
N TRP A 31 -25.31 2.15 2.97
CA TRP A 31 -24.68 2.55 4.22
C TRP A 31 -24.60 4.07 4.34
N GLN A 32 -24.99 4.56 5.52
CA GLN A 32 -24.92 5.98 5.85
C GLN A 32 -23.65 6.27 6.64
N HIS A 33 -23.36 7.54 6.84
CA HIS A 33 -22.18 7.99 7.59
C HIS A 33 -22.05 7.28 8.96
N GLY A 34 -23.16 7.10 9.69
CA GLY A 34 -23.16 6.43 10.99
C GLY A 34 -22.79 4.94 10.95
N ASP A 35 -23.06 4.24 9.85
CA ASP A 35 -22.65 2.84 9.68
C ASP A 35 -21.13 2.73 9.53
N TRP A 36 -20.54 3.62 8.73
CA TRP A 36 -19.09 3.71 8.56
C TRP A 36 -18.39 4.11 9.86
N GLU A 37 -18.97 5.06 10.61
CA GLU A 37 -18.46 5.47 11.91
C GLU A 37 -18.41 4.31 12.91
N ARG A 38 -19.47 3.50 13.00
CA ARG A 38 -19.48 2.30 13.85
C ARG A 38 -18.34 1.35 13.48
N ASP A 39 -18.12 1.13 12.19
CA ASP A 39 -17.08 0.24 11.69
C ASP A 39 -15.66 0.78 11.91
N VAL A 40 -15.47 2.10 11.81
CA VAL A 40 -14.22 2.77 12.17
C VAL A 40 -13.94 2.63 13.66
N LEU A 41 -14.94 2.83 14.52
CA LEU A 41 -14.80 2.65 15.97
C LEU A 41 -14.45 1.20 16.30
N PHE A 42 -15.14 0.22 15.71
CA PHE A 42 -14.80 -1.18 15.88
C PHE A 42 -13.36 -1.50 15.45
N ALA A 43 -12.90 -0.92 14.34
CA ALA A 43 -11.52 -1.06 13.91
C ALA A 43 -10.50 -0.42 14.88
N THR A 44 -10.87 0.61 15.65
CA THR A 44 -9.97 1.14 16.70
C THR A 44 -9.75 0.15 17.84
N GLU A 45 -10.72 -0.71 18.12
CA GLU A 45 -10.63 -1.75 19.15
C GLU A 45 -9.87 -2.99 18.66
N ASP A 46 -10.00 -3.35 17.38
CA ASP A 46 -9.43 -4.56 16.77
C ASP A 46 -8.45 -4.26 15.61
N HIS A 47 -7.48 -3.37 15.86
CA HIS A 47 -6.45 -2.99 14.89
C HIS A 47 -5.16 -3.83 14.99
N GLU A 48 -4.96 -4.55 16.09
CA GLU A 48 -3.75 -5.36 16.32
C GLU A 48 -3.76 -6.68 15.54
N GLY A 49 -4.95 -7.19 15.19
CA GLY A 49 -5.16 -8.46 14.50
C GLY A 49 -4.82 -8.48 13.00
N ILE A 50 -4.16 -7.45 12.47
CA ILE A 50 -3.78 -7.38 11.05
C ILE A 50 -2.48 -8.18 10.86
N PRO A 51 -2.50 -9.32 10.16
CA PRO A 51 -1.29 -10.10 9.87
C PRO A 51 -0.32 -9.29 9.00
N PHE A 52 0.98 -9.45 9.28
CA PHE A 52 2.14 -8.85 8.60
C PHE A 52 1.82 -7.87 7.46
N TYR A 53 1.66 -6.59 7.83
CA TYR A 53 1.53 -5.47 6.91
C TYR A 53 2.61 -4.43 7.19
N GLU A 54 3.22 -3.88 6.13
CA GLU A 54 4.22 -2.82 6.23
C GLU A 54 3.55 -1.47 6.55
N ASP A 55 3.62 -1.06 7.82
CA ASP A 55 2.97 0.15 8.32
C ASP A 55 3.80 1.43 8.01
N PHE A 56 4.00 1.70 6.73
CA PHE A 56 4.66 2.92 6.23
C PHE A 56 3.67 3.82 5.50
N LEU A 57 3.91 5.14 5.55
CA LEU A 57 3.07 6.14 4.88
C LEU A 57 2.96 5.89 3.37
N SER A 58 4.05 5.45 2.73
CA SER A 58 4.07 5.06 1.31
C SER A 58 3.13 3.88 1.00
N THR A 59 2.99 2.95 1.94
CA THR A 59 2.12 1.78 1.82
C THR A 59 0.66 2.18 1.91
N ILE A 60 0.33 3.09 2.84
CA ILE A 60 -1.00 3.69 2.97
C ILE A 60 -1.38 4.47 1.72
N GLU A 61 -0.45 5.24 1.16
CA GLU A 61 -0.67 5.96 -0.09
C GLU A 61 -0.95 4.99 -1.26
N GLN A 62 -0.18 3.91 -1.38
CA GLN A 62 -0.42 2.91 -2.42
C GLN A 62 -1.77 2.21 -2.24
N LEU A 63 -2.17 1.88 -1.01
CA LEU A 63 -3.48 1.28 -0.73
C LEU A 63 -4.63 2.25 -1.06
N ARG A 64 -4.50 3.52 -0.67
CA ARG A 64 -5.45 4.59 -1.03
C ARG A 64 -5.66 4.65 -2.54
N LEU A 65 -4.57 4.71 -3.29
CA LEU A 65 -4.60 4.74 -4.76
C LEU A 65 -5.15 3.44 -5.36
N ARG A 66 -4.83 2.28 -4.77
CA ARG A 66 -5.35 0.99 -5.23
C ARG A 66 -6.88 0.94 -5.20
N LEU A 67 -7.49 1.57 -4.20
CA LEU A 67 -8.93 1.62 -3.98
C LEU A 67 -9.60 2.76 -4.77
N PHE A 68 -8.93 3.92 -4.88
CA PHE A 68 -9.52 5.12 -5.46
C PHE A 68 -9.21 5.31 -6.95
N ASN A 69 -7.96 5.07 -7.37
CA ASN A 69 -7.51 5.21 -8.75
C ASN A 69 -6.35 4.22 -9.07
N PRO A 70 -6.66 2.94 -9.33
CA PRO A 70 -5.62 1.93 -9.53
C PRO A 70 -4.80 2.13 -10.82
N SER A 71 -5.24 2.99 -11.74
CA SER A 71 -4.57 3.21 -13.03
C SER A 71 -3.19 3.85 -12.92
N ILE A 72 -2.93 4.56 -11.81
CA ILE A 72 -1.65 5.24 -11.58
C ILE A 72 -0.61 4.36 -10.90
N LEU A 73 -1.03 3.19 -10.40
CA LEU A 73 -0.11 2.23 -9.79
C LEU A 73 0.64 1.45 -10.86
N SER A 74 1.91 1.19 -10.61
CA SER A 74 2.64 0.19 -11.38
C SER A 74 2.05 -1.21 -11.15
N ILE A 75 2.32 -2.15 -12.07
CA ILE A 75 1.84 -3.53 -11.95
C ILE A 75 2.35 -4.18 -10.65
N ALA A 76 3.58 -3.87 -10.22
CA ALA A 76 4.16 -4.40 -9.00
C ALA A 76 3.42 -3.89 -7.75
N GLU A 77 3.16 -2.58 -7.67
CA GLU A 77 2.38 -1.98 -6.59
C GLU A 77 0.95 -2.51 -6.56
N TYR A 78 0.30 -2.61 -7.73
CA TYR A 78 -1.05 -3.13 -7.84
C TYR A 78 -1.16 -4.55 -7.26
N LYS A 79 -0.19 -5.42 -7.58
CA LYS A 79 -0.16 -6.81 -7.11
C LYS A 79 0.05 -6.92 -5.60
N LYS A 80 0.88 -6.04 -5.00
CA LYS A 80 1.20 -6.04 -3.56
C LYS A 80 -0.04 -5.95 -2.66
N PHE A 81 -1.12 -5.32 -3.13
CA PHE A 81 -2.35 -5.10 -2.36
C PHE A 81 -3.52 -5.97 -2.82
N SER A 82 -3.26 -7.06 -3.56
CA SER A 82 -4.32 -7.99 -3.98
C SER A 82 -4.94 -8.67 -2.75
N ASP A 83 -4.10 -9.21 -1.87
CA ASP A 83 -4.51 -9.92 -0.65
C ASP A 83 -5.27 -9.00 0.33
N VAL A 84 -4.87 -7.73 0.40
CA VAL A 84 -5.55 -6.72 1.24
C VAL A 84 -6.98 -6.49 0.77
N LYS A 85 -7.21 -6.46 -0.55
CA LYS A 85 -8.55 -6.33 -1.11
C LYS A 85 -9.39 -7.59 -0.85
N GLU A 86 -8.78 -8.76 -0.88
CA GLU A 86 -9.44 -10.04 -0.58
C GLU A 86 -9.86 -10.15 0.89
N GLY A 87 -9.12 -9.52 1.81
CA GLY A 87 -9.52 -9.36 3.22
C GLY A 87 -10.77 -8.51 3.44
N GLY A 88 -11.28 -7.84 2.40
CA GLY A 88 -12.52 -7.08 2.42
C GLY A 88 -12.40 -5.68 3.04
N VAL A 89 -13.54 -4.98 3.07
CA VAL A 89 -13.63 -3.57 3.52
C VAL A 89 -13.15 -3.40 4.95
N GLN A 90 -13.55 -4.29 5.86
CA GLN A 90 -13.14 -4.25 7.27
C GLN A 90 -11.61 -4.33 7.44
N HIS A 91 -10.94 -5.16 6.65
CA HIS A 91 -9.49 -5.26 6.68
C HIS A 91 -8.83 -3.96 6.21
N CYS A 92 -9.36 -3.31 5.16
CA CYS A 92 -8.88 -2.01 4.71
C CYS A 92 -9.06 -0.92 5.79
N ILE A 93 -10.23 -0.87 6.46
CA ILE A 93 -10.51 0.09 7.53
C ILE A 93 -9.49 -0.07 8.66
N ARG A 94 -9.25 -1.32 9.10
CA ARG A 94 -8.26 -1.61 10.15
C ARG A 94 -6.87 -1.14 9.79
N ILE A 95 -6.43 -1.30 8.55
CA ILE A 95 -5.10 -0.83 8.10
C ILE A 95 -4.98 0.69 8.24
N PHE A 96 -5.97 1.45 7.75
CA PHE A 96 -5.95 2.92 7.86
C PHE A 96 -5.99 3.39 9.32
N VAL A 97 -6.84 2.76 10.14
CA VAL A 97 -6.97 3.08 11.57
C VAL A 97 -5.68 2.75 12.33
N ARG A 98 -5.10 1.57 12.07
CA ARG A 98 -3.82 1.15 12.66
C ARG A 98 -2.72 2.16 12.38
N HIS A 99 -2.59 2.57 11.11
CA HIS A 99 -1.60 3.58 10.74
C HIS A 99 -1.85 4.91 11.46
N ALA A 100 -3.10 5.37 11.52
CA ALA A 100 -3.47 6.59 12.22
C ALA A 100 -3.09 6.57 13.71
N ILE A 101 -3.20 5.40 14.37
CA ILE A 101 -2.83 5.20 15.77
C ILE A 101 -1.31 5.21 15.96
N TYR A 102 -0.56 4.48 15.13
CA TYR A 102 0.87 4.27 15.35
C TYR A 102 1.77 5.35 14.73
N HIS A 103 1.37 5.90 13.59
CA HIS A 103 2.19 6.79 12.77
C HIS A 103 1.56 8.18 12.59
N GLY A 104 0.27 8.30 12.86
CA GLY A 104 -0.48 9.54 12.74
C GLY A 104 -1.37 9.58 11.50
N VAL A 105 -2.19 10.62 11.43
CA VAL A 105 -3.22 10.77 10.41
C VAL A 105 -2.65 11.03 9.02
N TYR A 106 -3.35 10.54 7.99
CA TYR A 106 -3.01 10.76 6.59
C TYR A 106 -4.22 11.32 5.83
N GLU A 107 -3.98 12.25 4.90
CA GLU A 107 -5.04 12.77 4.03
C GLU A 107 -5.44 11.67 3.04
N LEU A 108 -6.72 11.32 3.00
CA LEU A 108 -7.22 10.21 2.19
C LEU A 108 -8.15 10.74 1.10
N TYR A 109 -9.25 11.34 1.54
CA TYR A 109 -10.26 11.88 0.64
C TYR A 109 -9.80 13.21 0.04
N SER A 110 -9.16 14.05 0.84
CA SER A 110 -8.72 15.39 0.42
C SER A 110 -7.66 15.38 -0.69
N LEU A 111 -6.88 14.31 -0.79
CA LEU A 111 -5.92 14.12 -1.89
C LEU A 111 -6.57 13.76 -3.23
N GLY A 112 -7.85 13.37 -3.25
CA GLY A 112 -8.57 13.01 -4.46
C GLY A 112 -7.99 11.79 -5.18
N SER A 113 -8.03 11.77 -6.51
CA SER A 113 -7.60 10.62 -7.34
C SER A 113 -6.11 10.57 -7.66
N GLU A 114 -5.37 11.62 -7.30
CA GLU A 114 -3.99 11.81 -7.71
C GLU A 114 -3.00 11.36 -6.65
N ALA A 115 -1.78 11.04 -7.06
CA ALA A 115 -0.70 10.72 -6.12
C ALA A 115 -0.32 11.94 -5.27
N SER A 116 0.00 11.71 -4.00
CA SER A 116 0.54 12.73 -3.11
C SER A 116 1.86 13.30 -3.66
N ARG A 117 2.09 14.60 -3.42
CA ARG A 117 3.33 15.30 -3.79
C ARG A 117 4.56 14.72 -3.09
N ASP A 118 4.38 14.15 -1.91
CA ASP A 118 5.47 13.53 -1.13
C ASP A 118 5.87 12.16 -1.68
N PHE A 119 5.02 11.55 -2.50
CA PHE A 119 5.22 10.25 -3.11
C PHE A 119 5.03 10.33 -4.63
N PRO A 120 5.82 11.14 -5.34
CA PRO A 120 5.64 11.35 -6.77
C PRO A 120 5.78 10.02 -7.51
N ARG A 121 4.84 9.75 -8.42
CA ARG A 121 4.93 8.62 -9.33
C ARG A 121 5.63 9.08 -10.59
N ALA A 122 6.57 8.28 -11.08
CA ALA A 122 7.13 8.47 -12.41
C ALA A 122 6.01 8.09 -13.41
N HIS A 123 5.14 9.06 -13.74
CA HIS A 123 4.27 8.89 -14.90
C HIS A 123 5.17 8.56 -16.08
N ALA A 124 4.95 7.40 -16.70
CA ALA A 124 5.53 7.13 -18.01
C ALA A 124 5.12 8.29 -18.94
N PRO A 125 6.07 9.05 -19.52
CA PRO A 125 5.73 10.00 -20.54
C PRO A 125 5.51 9.20 -21.83
N ASP A 126 4.26 8.80 -22.10
CA ASP A 126 3.88 8.32 -23.42
C ASP A 126 2.75 9.18 -24.00
N ALA A 127 3.11 10.45 -24.23
CA ALA A 127 2.52 11.32 -25.24
C ALA A 127 3.57 12.40 -25.53
N GLY A 128 4.39 12.17 -26.55
CA GLY A 128 5.61 12.92 -26.79
C GLY A 128 5.41 14.39 -27.11
N VAL A 129 6.26 15.23 -26.53
CA VAL A 129 6.94 16.38 -27.17
C VAL A 129 8.26 16.57 -26.41
N GLY A 130 9.36 16.72 -27.14
CA GLY A 130 10.72 16.51 -26.62
C GLY A 130 11.29 17.57 -25.68
N ALA A 131 12.32 17.13 -24.94
CA ALA A 131 13.43 17.92 -24.42
C ALA A 131 14.60 16.92 -24.23
N SER A 132 15.50 16.76 -25.20
CA SER A 132 16.75 17.53 -25.38
C SER A 132 17.53 17.83 -24.09
N HIS A 133 18.73 17.22 -24.01
CA HIS A 133 19.89 17.52 -23.14
C HIS A 133 19.67 17.23 -21.64
N GLN A 134 20.53 16.55 -20.89
CA GLN A 134 21.98 16.39 -21.01
C GLN A 134 22.36 15.24 -20.04
N ARG A 135 22.91 14.12 -20.51
CA ARG A 135 23.56 13.15 -19.62
C ARG A 135 25.06 13.21 -19.84
N CYS A 136 25.72 13.79 -18.84
CA CYS A 136 27.16 13.85 -18.73
C CYS A 136 27.78 12.46 -18.95
N GLN A 137 28.80 12.47 -19.79
CA GLN A 137 29.72 11.37 -20.01
C GLN A 137 30.41 11.02 -18.68
N GLY A 138 30.60 9.73 -18.45
CA GLY A 138 31.38 9.18 -17.34
C GLY A 138 31.69 7.72 -17.63
N GLN A 139 32.55 7.50 -18.62
CA GLN A 139 33.17 6.20 -18.87
C GLN A 139 33.96 5.76 -17.64
N VAL A 140 33.74 4.54 -17.15
CA VAL A 140 34.81 3.76 -16.50
C VAL A 140 34.88 2.39 -17.15
N LYS A 141 36.13 2.05 -17.48
CA LYS A 141 36.61 1.06 -18.43
C LYS A 141 36.88 -0.25 -17.68
N LYS A 142 36.32 -1.34 -18.22
CA LYS A 142 36.74 -2.77 -18.19
C LYS A 142 37.80 -3.22 -17.16
N LYS A 143 37.52 -4.35 -16.49
CA LYS A 143 38.29 -5.60 -16.66
C LYS A 143 37.56 -6.82 -16.06
N PRO A 144 37.69 -8.01 -16.68
CA PRO A 144 37.15 -9.28 -16.17
C PRO A 144 38.19 -9.99 -15.29
N LEU A 145 37.76 -10.79 -14.32
CA LEU A 145 38.63 -11.82 -13.74
C LEU A 145 37.85 -13.11 -13.42
N GLN A 146 38.45 -14.16 -13.95
CA GLN A 146 38.14 -15.57 -14.02
C GLN A 146 38.35 -16.27 -12.66
N GLY A 147 37.59 -17.35 -12.38
CA GLY A 147 37.87 -18.23 -11.24
C GLY A 147 36.74 -19.19 -10.83
N GLN A 148 36.55 -20.28 -11.58
CA GLN A 148 36.24 -21.62 -11.03
C GLN A 148 37.58 -22.26 -10.57
N PRO A 149 37.65 -23.33 -9.74
CA PRO A 149 36.75 -24.49 -9.61
C PRO A 149 36.47 -24.83 -8.11
N ASP A 150 35.93 -25.94 -7.61
CA ASP A 150 35.82 -27.34 -8.05
C ASP A 150 34.74 -28.07 -7.21
N LEU A 151 34.42 -29.29 -7.65
CA LEU A 151 33.44 -30.25 -7.13
C LEU A 151 33.68 -30.72 -5.69
N GLN A 152 32.60 -31.23 -5.08
CA GLN A 152 32.42 -32.57 -4.45
C GLN A 152 31.44 -32.45 -3.28
N ASP A 153 30.65 -33.44 -2.86
CA ASP A 153 30.02 -34.65 -3.38
C ASP A 153 29.19 -35.16 -2.16
N ILE A 154 28.17 -35.98 -2.42
CA ILE A 154 27.51 -36.95 -1.52
C ILE A 154 26.97 -36.51 -0.13
N SER A 155 25.64 -36.64 0.04
CA SER A 155 25.02 -37.84 0.63
C SER A 155 23.73 -37.51 1.40
N ALA A 156 22.62 -38.10 0.95
CA ALA A 156 21.42 -38.30 1.77
C ALA A 156 21.67 -39.39 2.83
N PRO A 157 20.85 -39.45 3.89
CA PRO A 157 19.94 -40.60 3.99
C PRO A 157 18.50 -40.27 4.45
N GLN A 158 17.61 -41.18 4.06
CA GLN A 158 16.17 -41.35 4.34
C GLN A 158 15.91 -41.91 5.77
N PRO A 159 14.63 -42.09 6.20
CA PRO A 159 14.16 -41.93 7.58
C PRO A 159 14.19 -43.22 8.43
N ASN A 160 14.16 -43.06 9.76
CA ASN A 160 13.79 -44.13 10.68
C ASN A 160 12.34 -43.95 11.15
N LEU A 161 11.56 -45.01 10.99
CA LEU A 161 10.34 -45.31 11.73
C LEU A 161 10.73 -45.88 13.10
N ASP A 162 10.09 -45.37 14.15
CA ASP A 162 9.68 -46.13 15.34
C ASP A 162 8.31 -45.59 15.77
#